data_AF-A0A9P6TIR6-F1
#
_entry.id   AF-A0A9P6TIR6-F1
#
_cell.length_a   1.000
_cell.length_b   1.000
_cell.length_c   1.000
_cell.angle_alpha   90.00
_cell.angle_beta   90.00
_cell.angle_gamma   90.00
#
_symmetry.space_group_name_H-M   'P 1'
#
loop_
_entity.id
_entity.type
_entity.pdbx_description
1 polymer ?
#
loop_
_entity_poly.entity_id
_entity_poly.type
_entity_poly.pdbx_seq_one_letter_code
_entity_poly.pdbx_strand_id
1 'polypeptide(L)'
;MNPFQIQQLGVSYHHNNKPTSAAAAIAAAAAATAAASSSHVQQRFYPQMVNDRDQYPSSKEFDSIVEEYLQNLSSKKRDKALVDQHRYSLILQVLKDPRNTAISTAQFRFWVKKMFQLAPIDNCDIVCHDNKPVAMREQIYGILRSTPWWKRQDISFGIV
;
A
#
# COMPACT_ATOMS: atom_id res chain seq x y z
N MET A 1 9.21 24.04 51.41
CA MET A 1 10.57 24.59 51.46
C MET A 1 11.54 23.42 51.32
N ASN A 2 12.06 23.11 50.13
CA ASN A 2 13.28 23.67 49.48
C ASN A 2 14.57 23.00 50.00
N PRO A 3 15.64 22.91 49.19
CA PRO A 3 15.71 22.54 47.77
C PRO A 3 16.86 21.51 47.51
N PHE A 4 17.11 21.11 46.24
CA PHE A 4 18.41 21.27 45.55
C PHE A 4 18.48 20.47 44.23
N GLN A 5 18.98 21.15 43.20
CA GLN A 5 19.32 20.67 41.86
C GLN A 5 20.85 20.44 41.78
N ILE A 6 21.45 20.34 40.56
CA ILE A 6 22.91 20.16 40.23
C ILE A 6 23.26 18.66 40.01
N GLN A 7 23.92 18.17 38.94
CA GLN A 7 24.37 18.68 37.62
C GLN A 7 24.45 17.46 36.65
N GLN A 8 24.03 17.55 35.38
CA GLN A 8 24.89 17.73 34.18
C GLN A 8 26.17 16.85 34.10
N LEU A 9 26.23 15.97 33.09
CA LEU A 9 27.37 15.76 32.18
C LEU A 9 26.85 15.02 30.92
N GLY A 10 27.24 15.47 29.72
CA GLY A 10 26.79 14.89 28.44
C GLY A 10 27.90 14.13 27.68
N VAL A 11 27.52 13.29 26.72
CA VAL A 11 28.45 12.65 25.75
C VAL A 11 27.81 12.57 24.35
N SER A 12 28.64 12.71 23.32
CA SER A 12 28.28 12.87 21.91
C SER A 12 27.62 11.67 21.20
N TYR A 13 26.95 11.97 20.10
CA TYR A 13 26.56 11.01 19.06
C TYR A 13 27.78 10.43 18.33
N HIS A 14 27.73 9.15 17.99
CA HIS A 14 28.46 8.60 16.85
C HIS A 14 27.63 7.51 16.14
N HIS A 15 27.49 7.62 14.83
CA HIS A 15 27.01 6.53 13.98
C HIS A 15 28.08 5.42 13.91
N ASN A 16 27.66 4.15 13.81
CA ASN A 16 28.03 3.34 12.64
C ASN A 16 27.22 2.04 12.48
N ASN A 17 27.11 1.61 11.22
CA ASN A 17 26.50 0.34 10.81
C ASN A 17 27.47 -0.83 11.02
N LYS A 18 26.97 -2.06 11.25
CA LYS A 18 26.95 -3.17 10.26
C LYS A 18 26.41 -4.50 10.84
N PRO A 19 26.07 -5.49 9.99
CA PRO A 19 24.93 -6.38 10.25
C PRO A 19 25.27 -7.81 10.70
N THR A 20 24.18 -8.52 10.98
CA THR A 20 23.98 -9.94 11.28
C THR A 20 24.82 -10.93 10.45
N SER A 21 25.22 -12.03 11.10
CA SER A 21 25.92 -13.18 10.51
C SER A 21 25.09 -14.48 10.59
N ALA A 22 25.63 -15.55 9.99
CA ALA A 22 25.02 -16.86 9.70
C ALA A 22 24.05 -16.85 8.48
N ALA A 23 24.24 -17.65 7.42
CA ALA A 23 25.30 -18.61 7.04
C ALA A 23 25.31 -18.74 5.47
N ALA A 24 26.07 -19.59 4.75
CA ALA A 24 26.87 -20.76 5.11
C ALA A 24 28.09 -20.99 4.14
N ALA A 25 28.05 -22.06 3.34
CA ALA A 25 29.07 -22.60 2.41
C ALA A 25 28.47 -22.70 0.97
N ILE A 26 29.19 -22.95 -0.14
CA ILE A 26 30.31 -23.89 -0.41
C ILE A 26 31.25 -23.34 -1.52
N ALA A 27 32.46 -23.88 -1.69
CA ALA A 27 33.57 -23.28 -2.48
C ALA A 27 34.23 -24.23 -3.51
N ALA A 28 34.89 -23.66 -4.55
CA ALA A 28 36.04 -24.16 -5.37
C ALA A 28 36.06 -23.52 -6.79
N ALA A 29 37.14 -23.44 -7.58
CA ALA A 29 38.59 -23.26 -7.32
C ALA A 29 39.33 -22.82 -8.63
N ALA A 30 40.55 -22.28 -8.47
CA ALA A 30 41.45 -21.60 -9.42
C ALA A 30 41.65 -22.05 -10.91
N ALA A 31 41.67 -21.03 -11.79
CA ALA A 31 42.66 -20.66 -12.84
C ALA A 31 43.37 -21.69 -13.76
N ALA A 32 43.27 -21.46 -15.08
CA ALA A 32 44.33 -21.68 -16.09
C ALA A 32 44.14 -20.76 -17.32
N THR A 33 45.24 -20.39 -18.01
CA THR A 33 45.31 -19.30 -19.02
C THR A 33 45.70 -19.83 -20.40
N ALA A 34 45.09 -19.32 -21.50
CA ALA A 34 45.78 -18.78 -22.71
C ALA A 34 44.91 -18.72 -24.00
N ALA A 35 45.13 -17.67 -24.81
CA ALA A 35 44.89 -17.55 -26.27
C ALA A 35 43.44 -17.68 -26.83
N ALA A 36 42.97 -16.87 -27.80
CA ALA A 36 43.52 -15.67 -28.42
C ALA A 36 42.44 -14.70 -28.96
N SER A 37 42.76 -13.41 -28.86
CA SER A 37 42.33 -12.21 -29.60
C SER A 37 41.08 -12.15 -30.51
N SER A 38 40.34 -11.04 -30.30
CA SER A 38 39.63 -10.21 -31.31
C SER A 38 38.27 -10.72 -31.83
N SER A 39 37.13 -10.13 -31.44
CA SER A 39 36.84 -8.70 -31.61
C SER A 39 35.66 -8.24 -30.72
N HIS A 40 35.64 -6.94 -30.40
CA HIS A 40 34.78 -6.36 -29.36
C HIS A 40 33.66 -5.51 -29.96
N VAL A 41 32.40 -5.96 -29.84
CA VAL A 41 31.23 -5.08 -29.63
C VAL A 41 30.31 -5.79 -28.65
N GLN A 42 29.93 -5.13 -27.55
CA GLN A 42 28.95 -5.65 -26.61
C GLN A 42 27.67 -6.04 -27.33
N GLN A 43 27.32 -7.32 -27.27
CA GLN A 43 25.94 -7.75 -27.36
C GLN A 43 25.24 -7.25 -26.09
N ARG A 44 24.84 -5.97 -26.14
CA ARG A 44 24.09 -5.30 -25.07
C ARG A 44 22.90 -6.18 -24.72
N PHE A 45 22.81 -6.58 -23.46
CA PHE A 45 21.55 -6.94 -22.84
C PHE A 45 20.64 -5.71 -22.89
N TYR A 46 19.96 -5.51 -24.02
CA TYR A 46 18.74 -4.75 -24.03
C TYR A 46 17.73 -5.60 -23.26
N PRO A 47 17.23 -5.16 -22.09
CA PRO A 47 16.07 -5.82 -21.52
C PRO A 47 14.99 -5.76 -22.59
N GLN A 48 14.46 -6.93 -22.95
CA GLN A 48 13.29 -7.03 -23.80
C GLN A 48 12.27 -6.03 -23.24
N MET A 49 11.81 -5.09 -24.07
CA MET A 49 10.79 -4.14 -23.64
C MET A 49 9.50 -4.93 -23.46
N VAL A 50 9.33 -5.46 -22.25
CA VAL A 50 8.10 -6.10 -21.80
C VAL A 50 6.99 -5.10 -22.06
N ASN A 51 5.98 -5.50 -22.83
CA ASN A 51 4.84 -4.62 -23.05
C ASN A 51 4.24 -4.32 -21.67
N ASP A 52 4.00 -3.05 -21.34
CA ASP A 52 3.31 -2.65 -20.10
C ASP A 52 1.94 -3.34 -19.94
N ARG A 53 1.39 -3.88 -21.05
CA ARG A 53 0.16 -4.69 -21.08
C ARG A 53 0.28 -6.05 -20.40
N ASP A 54 1.47 -6.65 -20.40
CA ASP A 54 1.74 -7.96 -19.79
C ASP A 54 2.20 -7.83 -18.32
N GLN A 55 2.31 -6.60 -17.81
CA GLN A 55 2.79 -6.30 -16.44
C GLN A 55 1.68 -6.38 -15.37
N TYR A 56 0.40 -6.43 -15.78
CA TYR A 56 -0.73 -6.60 -14.86
C TYR A 56 -1.34 -8.00 -15.04
N PRO A 57 -1.72 -8.70 -13.95
CA PRO A 57 -2.47 -9.94 -14.05
C PRO A 57 -3.80 -9.73 -14.79
N SER A 58 -4.41 -10.81 -15.29
CA SER A 58 -5.81 -10.75 -15.73
C SER A 58 -6.73 -10.39 -14.55
N SER A 59 -7.94 -9.90 -14.83
CA SER A 59 -8.91 -9.54 -13.76
C SER A 59 -9.14 -10.72 -12.81
N LYS A 60 -9.30 -11.94 -13.34
CA LYS A 60 -9.54 -13.14 -12.53
C LYS A 60 -8.36 -13.51 -11.63
N GLU A 61 -7.14 -13.34 -12.12
CA GLU A 61 -5.93 -13.56 -11.31
C GLU A 61 -5.80 -12.48 -10.23
N PHE A 62 -6.07 -11.21 -10.56
CA PHE A 62 -6.13 -10.12 -9.58
C PHE A 62 -7.17 -10.40 -8.48
N ASP A 63 -8.39 -10.79 -8.84
CA ASP A 63 -9.45 -11.11 -7.89
C ASP A 63 -9.03 -12.29 -6.97
N SER A 64 -8.34 -13.28 -7.53
CA SER A 64 -7.80 -14.42 -6.77
C SER A 64 -6.71 -13.99 -5.77
N ILE A 65 -5.79 -13.11 -6.19
CA ILE A 65 -4.74 -12.54 -5.33
C ILE A 65 -5.34 -11.70 -4.20
N VAL A 66 -6.37 -10.89 -4.50
CA VAL A 66 -7.08 -10.07 -3.50
C VAL A 66 -7.81 -10.96 -2.50
N GLU A 67 -8.48 -12.02 -2.95
CA GLU A 67 -9.17 -12.95 -2.06
C GLU A 67 -8.19 -13.71 -1.16
N GLU A 68 -7.09 -14.24 -1.71
CA GLU A 68 -6.02 -14.87 -0.93
C GLU A 68 -5.43 -13.92 0.13
N TYR A 69 -5.17 -12.66 -0.25
CA TYR A 69 -4.73 -11.63 0.69
C TYR A 69 -5.75 -11.42 1.83
N LEU A 70 -7.04 -11.30 1.53
CA LEU A 70 -8.09 -11.09 2.53
C LEU A 70 -8.29 -12.31 3.43
N GLN A 71 -8.17 -13.54 2.92
CA GLN A 71 -8.26 -14.76 3.71
C GLN A 71 -7.10 -14.91 4.71
N ASN A 72 -5.90 -14.49 4.32
CA ASN A 72 -4.72 -14.48 5.19
C ASN A 72 -4.74 -13.38 6.28
N LEU A 73 -5.73 -12.48 6.29
CA LEU A 73 -5.94 -11.51 7.36
C LEU A 73 -6.84 -12.06 8.48
N SER A 74 -6.51 -11.74 9.73
CA SER A 74 -7.45 -11.93 10.85
C SER A 74 -8.70 -11.07 10.66
N SER A 75 -9.85 -11.50 11.19
CA SER A 75 -11.14 -10.81 10.99
C SER A 75 -11.07 -9.31 11.29
N LYS A 76 -10.40 -8.91 12.37
CA LYS A 76 -10.20 -7.50 12.74
C LYS A 76 -9.37 -6.68 11.73
N LYS A 77 -8.47 -7.32 10.98
CA LYS A 77 -7.72 -6.69 9.88
C LYS A 77 -8.51 -6.71 8.58
N ARG A 78 -9.15 -7.83 8.23
CA ARG A 78 -10.02 -7.96 7.03
C ARG A 78 -11.16 -6.94 7.05
N ASP A 79 -11.81 -6.78 8.21
CA ASP A 79 -12.84 -5.75 8.46
C ASP A 79 -12.33 -4.30 8.31
N LYS A 80 -11.03 -4.09 8.12
CA LYS A 80 -10.41 -2.78 7.88
C LYS A 80 -9.37 -2.85 6.76
N ALA A 81 -9.54 -3.76 5.80
CA ALA A 81 -8.61 -3.89 4.67
C ALA A 81 -9.09 -3.08 3.47
N LEU A 82 -10.26 -3.44 2.93
CA LEU A 82 -10.82 -2.82 1.72
C LEU A 82 -12.29 -2.42 1.94
N VAL A 83 -12.76 -1.42 1.20
CA VAL A 83 -14.18 -1.05 1.16
C VAL A 83 -14.81 -1.75 -0.05
N ASP A 84 -15.76 -2.65 0.17
CA ASP A 84 -16.60 -3.19 -0.92
C ASP A 84 -17.83 -2.30 -1.19
N GLN A 85 -18.56 -2.59 -2.26
CA GLN A 85 -19.80 -1.87 -2.63
C GLN A 85 -20.85 -1.82 -1.50
N HIS A 86 -21.02 -2.87 -0.71
CA HIS A 86 -22.01 -2.91 0.37
C HIS A 86 -21.60 -1.97 1.51
N ARG A 87 -20.34 -2.04 1.91
CA ARG A 87 -19.74 -1.21 2.96
C ARG A 87 -19.67 0.26 2.53
N TYR A 88 -19.34 0.55 1.27
CA TYR A 88 -19.41 1.90 0.71
C TYR A 88 -20.82 2.48 0.86
N SER A 89 -21.83 1.67 0.55
CA SER A 89 -23.24 2.07 0.67
C SER A 89 -23.64 2.39 2.11
N LEU A 90 -23.17 1.60 3.09
CA LEU A 90 -23.36 1.88 4.52
C LEU A 90 -22.62 3.14 4.98
N ILE A 91 -21.39 3.37 4.50
CA ILE A 91 -20.62 4.60 4.77
C ILE A 91 -21.41 5.82 4.24
N LEU A 92 -21.87 5.75 3.00
CA LEU A 92 -22.64 6.81 2.35
C LEU A 92 -23.93 7.13 3.12
N GLN A 93 -24.69 6.12 3.56
CA GLN A 93 -25.90 6.33 4.36
C GLN A 93 -25.61 7.03 5.70
N VAL A 94 -24.57 6.59 6.42
CA VAL A 94 -24.17 7.20 7.72
C VAL A 94 -23.71 8.65 7.55
N LEU A 95 -23.07 9.00 6.44
CA LEU A 95 -22.63 10.37 6.16
C LEU A 95 -23.80 11.26 5.69
N LYS A 96 -24.77 10.72 4.94
CA LYS A 96 -25.96 11.46 4.49
C LYS A 96 -26.96 11.72 5.61
N ASP A 97 -27.17 10.76 6.51
CA ASP A 97 -27.96 10.95 7.73
C ASP A 97 -27.19 10.54 9.00
N PRO A 98 -26.35 11.44 9.54
CA PRO A 98 -25.54 11.16 10.72
C PRO A 98 -26.34 11.11 12.03
N ARG A 99 -27.66 11.38 11.99
CA ARG A 99 -28.58 11.31 13.14
C ARG A 99 -29.32 9.98 13.18
N ASN A 100 -29.49 9.30 12.06
CA ASN A 100 -30.12 7.98 11.99
C ASN A 100 -29.24 6.91 12.67
N THR A 101 -29.68 6.48 13.85
CA THR A 101 -29.02 5.48 14.68
C THR A 101 -29.37 4.04 14.33
N ALA A 102 -30.33 3.81 13.43
CA ALA A 102 -30.71 2.48 12.95
C ALA A 102 -29.71 1.94 11.90
N ILE A 103 -28.91 2.80 11.27
CA ILE A 103 -27.87 2.39 10.33
C ILE A 103 -26.67 1.82 11.10
N SER A 104 -26.44 0.51 10.97
CA SER A 104 -25.26 -0.21 11.47
C SER A 104 -25.02 -0.03 12.99
N THR A 105 -23.83 -0.37 13.48
CA THR A 105 -23.46 -0.27 14.89
C THR A 105 -22.97 1.13 15.27
N ALA A 106 -23.07 1.48 16.56
CA ALA A 106 -22.55 2.76 17.07
C ALA A 106 -21.04 2.93 16.84
N GLN A 107 -20.25 1.85 16.95
CA GLN A 107 -18.82 1.85 16.65
C GLN A 107 -18.54 2.11 15.17
N PHE A 108 -19.29 1.47 14.27
CA PHE A 108 -19.19 1.73 12.82
C PHE A 108 -19.52 3.19 12.52
N ARG A 109 -20.62 3.74 13.05
CA ARG A 109 -20.98 5.15 12.84
C ARG A 109 -19.94 6.14 13.37
N PHE A 110 -19.32 5.85 14.51
CA PHE A 110 -18.24 6.68 15.06
C PHE A 110 -17.00 6.62 14.16
N TRP A 111 -16.58 5.42 13.75
CA TRP A 111 -15.46 5.22 12.82
C TRP A 111 -15.72 5.92 11.48
N VAL A 112 -16.92 5.78 10.90
CA VAL A 112 -17.26 6.42 9.62
C VAL A 112 -17.12 7.94 9.69
N LYS A 113 -17.75 8.58 10.67
CA LYS A 113 -17.68 10.05 10.84
C LYS A 113 -16.29 10.57 11.21
N LYS A 114 -15.39 9.70 11.70
CA LYS A 114 -14.00 10.05 12.02
C LYS A 114 -13.07 9.89 10.81
N MET A 115 -13.33 8.92 9.95
CA MET A 115 -12.41 8.54 8.86
C MET A 115 -12.83 9.05 7.49
N PHE A 116 -14.11 9.32 7.27
CA PHE A 116 -14.64 9.70 5.96
C PHE A 116 -15.44 10.99 6.01
N GLN A 117 -15.49 11.65 4.85
CA GLN A 117 -16.27 12.86 4.60
C GLN A 117 -17.06 12.68 3.30
N LEU A 118 -18.16 13.41 3.17
CA LEU A 118 -18.86 13.58 1.89
C LEU A 118 -18.25 14.77 1.15
N ALA A 119 -18.03 14.62 -0.15
CA ALA A 119 -17.64 15.71 -1.05
C ALA A 119 -18.53 15.70 -2.30
N PRO A 120 -19.07 16.86 -2.72
CA PRO A 120 -19.79 16.99 -3.98
C PRO A 120 -18.80 17.01 -5.15
N ILE A 121 -18.93 16.08 -6.09
CA ILE A 121 -18.14 16.01 -7.33
C ILE A 121 -19.14 15.74 -8.46
N ASP A 122 -19.16 16.59 -9.48
CA ASP A 122 -20.06 16.47 -10.66
C ASP A 122 -21.53 16.21 -10.29
N ASN A 123 -22.04 17.03 -9.36
CA ASN A 123 -23.38 16.94 -8.76
C ASN A 123 -23.69 15.62 -8.01
N CYS A 124 -22.68 14.80 -7.74
CA CYS A 124 -22.79 13.54 -7.01
C CYS A 124 -22.08 13.59 -5.65
N ASP A 125 -22.71 13.02 -4.63
CA ASP A 125 -22.14 12.83 -3.30
C ASP A 125 -21.14 11.67 -3.31
N ILE A 126 -19.84 11.96 -3.21
CA ILE A 126 -18.77 10.96 -3.17
C ILE A 126 -18.18 10.85 -1.75
N VAL A 127 -17.94 9.61 -1.31
CA VAL A 127 -17.22 9.32 -0.06
C VAL A 127 -15.73 9.53 -0.27
N CYS A 128 -15.14 10.41 0.53
CA CYS A 128 -13.71 10.71 0.54
C CYS A 128 -13.05 10.34 1.88
N HIS A 129 -11.76 10.01 1.82
CA HIS A 129 -10.85 9.84 2.96
C HIS A 129 -9.60 10.69 2.69
N ASP A 130 -9.17 11.50 3.67
CA ASP A 130 -8.07 12.47 3.53
C ASP A 130 -8.18 13.34 2.26
N ASN A 131 -9.40 13.82 1.98
CA ASN A 131 -9.80 14.58 0.78
C ASN A 131 -9.69 13.84 -0.57
N LYS A 132 -9.46 12.52 -0.57
CA LYS A 132 -9.38 11.70 -1.79
C LYS A 132 -10.60 10.78 -1.92
N PRO A 133 -11.21 10.60 -3.10
CA PRO A 133 -12.25 9.60 -3.31
C PRO A 133 -11.80 8.21 -2.86
N VAL A 134 -12.68 7.52 -2.15
CA VAL A 134 -12.49 6.13 -1.72
C VAL A 134 -12.82 5.21 -2.90
N ALA A 135 -11.82 4.47 -3.37
CA ALA A 135 -12.03 3.40 -4.33
C ALA A 135 -12.66 2.18 -3.63
N MET A 136 -13.67 1.60 -4.26
CA MET A 136 -14.20 0.30 -3.84
C MET A 136 -13.30 -0.83 -4.36
N ARG A 137 -13.25 -1.97 -3.67
CA ARG A 137 -12.47 -3.18 -4.04
C ARG A 137 -12.63 -3.53 -5.52
N GLU A 138 -13.87 -3.52 -5.99
CA GLU A 138 -14.27 -3.85 -7.36
C GLU A 138 -13.71 -2.87 -8.41
N GLN A 139 -13.32 -1.66 -8.01
CA GLN A 139 -12.76 -0.63 -8.89
C GLN A 139 -11.22 -0.66 -8.96
N ILE A 140 -10.55 -1.30 -7.99
CA ILE A 140 -9.08 -1.21 -7.83
C ILE A 140 -8.34 -1.67 -9.09
N TYR A 141 -8.71 -2.82 -9.67
CA TYR A 141 -8.09 -3.34 -10.88
C TYR A 141 -8.24 -2.38 -12.07
N GLY A 142 -9.44 -1.83 -12.25
CA GLY A 142 -9.74 -0.83 -13.27
C GLY A 142 -8.85 0.39 -13.11
N ILE A 143 -8.79 0.97 -11.92
CA ILE A 143 -7.97 2.14 -11.58
C ILE A 143 -6.48 1.87 -11.80
N LEU A 144 -5.96 0.71 -11.37
CA LEU A 144 -4.55 0.35 -11.55
C LEU A 144 -4.15 0.36 -13.04
N ARG A 145 -5.04 -0.12 -13.91
CA ARG A 145 -4.83 -0.17 -15.36
C ARG A 145 -5.15 1.12 -16.11
N SER A 146 -6.18 1.87 -15.71
CA SER A 146 -6.63 3.07 -16.42
C SER A 146 -5.89 4.33 -15.99
N THR A 147 -5.46 4.39 -14.72
CA THR A 147 -4.96 5.62 -14.11
C THR A 147 -3.43 5.67 -14.18
N PRO A 148 -2.85 6.62 -14.91
CA PRO A 148 -1.41 6.80 -14.98
C PRO A 148 -0.81 7.03 -13.59
N TRP A 149 0.43 6.61 -13.37
CA TRP A 149 1.04 6.60 -12.03
C TRP A 149 1.03 7.98 -11.33
N TRP A 150 1.12 9.07 -12.09
CA TRP A 150 1.06 10.44 -11.56
C TRP A 150 -0.33 10.86 -11.07
N LYS A 151 -1.41 10.25 -11.59
CA LYS A 151 -2.80 10.50 -11.19
C LYS A 151 -3.27 9.64 -10.01
N ARG A 152 -2.53 8.60 -9.64
CA ARG A 152 -2.88 7.69 -8.52
C ARG A 152 -2.79 8.36 -7.14
N GLN A 153 -2.10 9.50 -7.04
CA GLN A 153 -1.99 10.28 -5.80
C GLN A 153 -3.34 10.90 -5.39
N ASP A 154 -4.27 11.04 -6.34
CA ASP A 154 -5.61 11.63 -6.13
C ASP A 154 -6.64 10.61 -5.59
N ILE A 155 -6.28 9.32 -5.40
CA ILE A 155 -7.21 8.24 -5.04
C ILE A 155 -6.79 7.59 -3.72
N SER A 156 -7.77 7.26 -2.86
CA SER A 156 -7.55 6.44 -1.67
C SER A 156 -8.08 5.02 -1.89
N PHE A 157 -7.22 4.02 -1.77
CA PHE A 157 -7.56 2.61 -2.02
C PHE A 157 -8.13 1.86 -0.79
N GLY A 158 -8.23 2.54 0.37
CA GLY A 158 -8.71 1.96 1.63
C GLY A 158 -7.70 1.00 2.30
N ILE A 159 -7.62 0.88 3.63
CA ILE A 159 -8.29 1.56 4.75
C ILE A 159 -7.27 1.78 5.90
N VAL A 160 -7.44 2.84 6.70
CA VAL A 160 -6.69 3.09 7.97
C VAL A 160 -7.20 2.25 9.14
#